data_AF-A0A7S3RPU6-F1
#
_entry.id   AF-A0A7S3RPU6-F1
#
_cell.length_a   1.000
_cell.length_b   1.000
_cell.length_c   1.000
_cell.angle_alpha   90.00
_cell.angle_beta   90.00
_cell.angle_gamma   90.00
#
_symmetry.space_group_name_H-M   'P 1'
#
loop_
_entity.id
_entity.type
_entity.pdbx_description
1 polymer ?
#
loop_
_entity_poly.entity_id
_entity_poly.type
_entity_poly.pdbx_seq_one_letter_code
_entity_poly.pdbx_strand_id
1 'polypeptide(L)'
;TIFAGVEGGGTTFVVALATGQPPELKILERAEFPTAVPPSKTLDQVVAWLAARHYDALGVAMFGPVDLDPESPSYGYITTTPKPGWQHTNVLGPLRAVRDVPF
;
A
#
# COMPACT_ATOMS: atom_id res chain seq x y z
N THR A 1 4.63 -3.02 18.99
CA THR A 1 4.50 -2.37 17.68
C THR A 1 3.55 -3.16 16.81
N ILE A 2 2.55 -2.49 16.26
CA ILE A 2 1.66 -3.02 15.23
C ILE A 2 2.09 -2.41 13.90
N PHE A 3 2.31 -3.27 12.90
CA PHE A 3 2.64 -2.87 11.54
C PHE A 3 1.40 -3.02 10.66
N ALA A 4 1.09 -2.01 9.85
CA ALA A 4 0.22 -2.18 8.70
C ALA A 4 1.08 -2.53 7.48
N GLY A 5 0.63 -3.48 6.67
CA GLY A 5 1.24 -3.81 5.38
C GLY A 5 0.24 -3.65 4.26
N VAL A 6 0.68 -3.08 3.15
CA VAL A 6 -0.04 -3.05 1.87
C VAL A 6 0.82 -3.75 0.83
N GLU A 7 0.30 -4.81 0.22
CA GLU A 7 0.91 -5.52 -0.89
C GLU A 7 0.01 -5.36 -2.12
N GLY A 8 0.39 -4.47 -3.04
CA GLY A 8 -0.31 -4.24 -4.29
C GLY A 8 0.17 -5.18 -5.39
N GLY A 9 -0.65 -6.14 -5.77
CA GLY A 9 -0.43 -7.01 -6.92
C GLY A 9 -1.18 -6.55 -8.18
N GLY A 10 -0.86 -7.17 -9.31
CA GLY A 10 -1.54 -6.87 -10.59
C GLY A 10 -2.99 -7.37 -10.68
N THR A 11 -3.46 -8.13 -9.68
CA THR A 11 -4.80 -8.74 -9.63
C THR A 11 -5.50 -8.45 -8.31
N THR A 12 -4.77 -8.50 -7.21
CA THR A 12 -5.29 -8.30 -5.85
C THR A 12 -4.35 -7.41 -5.07
N PHE A 13 -4.92 -6.55 -4.23
CA PHE A 13 -4.25 -5.86 -3.14
C PHE A 13 -4.53 -6.60 -1.84
N VAL A 14 -3.48 -6.93 -1.09
CA VAL A 14 -3.59 -7.52 0.24
C VAL A 14 -3.21 -6.46 1.26
N VAL A 15 -4.00 -6.33 2.32
CA VAL A 15 -3.68 -5.50 3.47
C VAL A 15 -3.66 -6.35 4.72
N ALA A 16 -2.75 -6.06 5.65
CA ALA A 16 -2.65 -6.81 6.89
C ALA A 16 -2.20 -5.93 8.06
N LEU A 17 -2.66 -6.30 9.26
CA LEU A 17 -2.04 -5.88 10.52
C LEU A 17 -1.18 -7.03 11.05
N ALA A 18 0.03 -6.73 11.46
CA ALA A 18 0.95 -7.68 12.04
C ALA A 18 1.58 -7.15 13.33
N THR A 19 2.02 -8.06 14.20
CA THR A 19 2.81 -7.75 15.40
C THR A 19 3.95 -8.74 15.53
N GLY A 20 4.85 -8.50 16.48
CA GLY A 20 6.07 -9.27 16.68
C GLY A 20 7.26 -8.67 15.96
N GLN A 21 8.32 -9.46 15.80
CA GLN A 21 9.55 -9.08 15.12
C GLN A 21 9.96 -10.22 14.20
N PRO A 22 10.62 -9.97 13.06
CA PRO A 22 11.16 -11.04 12.23
C PRO A 22 12.08 -11.98 13.05
N PRO A 23 12.00 -13.30 12.85
CA PRO A 23 11.13 -14.01 11.91
C PRO A 23 9.71 -14.32 12.44
N GLU A 24 9.41 -13.98 13.70
CA GLU A 24 8.18 -14.32 14.44
C GLU A 24 7.06 -13.27 14.27
N LEU A 25 6.79 -12.87 13.02
CA LEU A 25 5.66 -12.00 12.73
C LEU A 25 4.33 -12.77 12.84
N LYS A 26 3.37 -12.19 13.55
CA LYS A 26 1.99 -12.71 13.67
C LYS A 26 1.02 -11.80 12.96
N ILE A 27 0.29 -12.33 11.98
CA ILE A 27 -0.84 -11.63 11.33
C ILE A 27 -2.02 -11.58 12.32
N LEU A 28 -2.51 -10.38 12.59
CA LEU A 28 -3.67 -10.10 13.44
C LEU A 28 -4.96 -10.02 12.62
N GLU A 29 -4.88 -9.36 11.48
CA GLU A 29 -6.01 -9.14 10.57
C GLU A 29 -5.49 -9.04 9.13
N ARG A 30 -6.30 -9.47 8.16
CA ARG A 30 -6.03 -9.27 6.74
C ARG A 30 -7.30 -9.06 5.93
N ALA A 31 -7.20 -8.35 4.82
CA ALA A 31 -8.24 -8.23 3.82
C ALA A 31 -7.65 -8.20 2.40
N GLU A 32 -8.49 -8.46 1.42
CA GLU A 32 -8.12 -8.49 0.00
C GLU A 32 -9.07 -7.63 -0.81
N PHE A 33 -8.53 -6.87 -1.77
CA PHE A 33 -9.31 -6.02 -2.67
C PHE A 33 -8.88 -6.27 -4.12
N PRO A 34 -9.81 -6.33 -5.09
CA PRO A 34 -9.44 -6.44 -6.50
C PRO A 34 -8.63 -5.24 -6.98
N THR A 35 -7.61 -5.49 -7.81
CA THR A 35 -6.91 -4.44 -8.58
C THR A 35 -7.82 -3.97 -9.71
N ALA A 36 -8.39 -2.78 -9.56
CA ALA A 36 -9.43 -2.24 -10.42
C ALA A 36 -8.93 -1.07 -11.27
N VAL A 37 -9.74 -0.69 -12.26
CA VAL A 37 -9.57 0.52 -13.07
C VAL A 37 -10.85 1.35 -12.95
N PRO A 38 -10.77 2.66 -12.63
CA PRO A 38 -9.55 3.42 -12.33
C PRO A 38 -8.89 2.99 -10.99
N PRO A 39 -7.57 3.19 -10.81
CA PRO A 39 -6.84 2.78 -9.60
C PRO A 39 -7.44 3.28 -8.29
N SER A 40 -8.10 4.45 -8.31
CA SER A 40 -8.79 5.02 -7.15
C SER A 40 -9.80 4.05 -6.55
N LYS A 41 -10.47 3.21 -7.34
CA LYS A 41 -11.41 2.20 -6.81
C LYS A 41 -10.76 1.22 -5.84
N THR A 42 -9.51 0.83 -6.09
CA THR A 42 -8.75 -0.04 -5.18
C THR A 42 -8.15 0.75 -4.03
N LEU A 43 -7.54 1.91 -4.33
CA LEU A 43 -6.88 2.74 -3.32
C LEU A 43 -7.87 3.27 -2.27
N ASP A 44 -9.08 3.65 -2.65
CA ASP A 44 -10.11 4.12 -1.71
C ASP A 44 -10.51 3.04 -0.71
N GLN A 45 -10.59 1.77 -1.15
CA GLN A 45 -10.91 0.64 -0.28
C GLN A 45 -9.76 0.35 0.70
N VAL A 46 -8.52 0.39 0.22
CA VAL A 46 -7.32 0.22 1.05
C VAL A 46 -7.21 1.35 2.07
N VAL A 47 -7.41 2.60 1.66
CA VAL A 47 -7.43 3.78 2.53
C VAL A 47 -8.52 3.67 3.60
N ALA A 48 -9.74 3.29 3.22
CA ALA A 48 -10.83 3.09 4.17
C ALA A 48 -10.51 1.98 5.18
N TRP A 49 -9.87 0.90 4.72
CA TRP A 49 -9.45 -0.18 5.60
C TRP A 49 -8.38 0.29 6.60
N LEU A 50 -7.34 0.98 6.14
CA LEU A 50 -6.28 1.54 7.01
C LEU A 50 -6.84 2.56 8.00
N ALA A 51 -7.73 3.46 7.55
CA ALA A 51 -8.29 4.54 8.36
C ALA A 51 -9.10 4.01 9.57
N ALA A 52 -9.76 2.86 9.41
CA ALA A 52 -10.53 2.22 10.47
C ALA A 52 -9.69 1.48 11.51
N ARG A 53 -8.35 1.46 11.36
CA ARG A 53 -7.43 0.65 12.17
C ARG A 53 -6.29 1.50 12.74
N HIS A 54 -5.73 1.03 13.86
CA HIS A 54 -4.56 1.64 14.48
C HIS A 54 -3.31 0.80 14.20
N TYR A 55 -2.21 1.46 13.85
CA TYR A 55 -0.90 0.87 13.60
C TYR A 55 0.19 1.91 13.86
N ASP A 56 1.39 1.44 14.16
CA ASP A 56 2.53 2.26 14.56
C ASP A 56 3.50 2.55 13.40
N ALA A 57 3.44 1.76 12.32
CA ALA A 57 4.23 1.94 11.10
C ALA A 57 3.54 1.25 9.91
N LEU A 58 3.83 1.72 8.69
CA LEU A 58 3.25 1.24 7.44
C LEU A 58 4.33 0.67 6.52
N GLY A 59 4.17 -0.54 6.00
CA GLY A 59 4.97 -1.06 4.90
C GLY A 59 4.16 -1.08 3.61
N VAL A 60 4.75 -0.64 2.50
CA VAL A 60 4.10 -0.67 1.18
C VAL A 60 4.99 -1.40 0.18
N ALA A 61 4.48 -2.48 -0.40
CA ALA A 61 5.06 -3.20 -1.52
C ALA A 61 4.09 -3.15 -2.69
N MET A 62 4.60 -2.88 -3.89
CA MET A 62 3.77 -2.65 -5.07
C MET A 62 4.38 -3.32 -6.29
N PHE A 63 3.54 -3.84 -7.17
CA PHE A 63 3.95 -4.13 -8.54
C PHE A 63 4.46 -2.85 -9.20
N GLY A 64 5.42 -3.00 -10.10
CA GLY A 64 6.14 -1.85 -10.63
C GLY A 64 6.43 -1.91 -12.13
N PRO A 65 7.45 -1.16 -12.58
CA PRO A 65 8.37 -0.36 -11.75
C PRO A 65 7.72 0.76 -10.92
N VAL A 66 8.24 0.99 -9.71
CA VAL A 66 7.85 2.09 -8.80
C VAL A 66 9.04 3.04 -8.68
N ASP A 67 8.75 4.34 -8.61
CA ASP A 67 9.75 5.34 -8.29
C ASP A 67 10.08 5.27 -6.79
N LEU A 68 11.30 4.82 -6.48
CA LEU A 68 11.79 4.62 -5.12
C LEU A 68 12.80 5.69 -4.68
N ASP A 69 13.06 6.70 -5.52
CA ASP A 69 13.95 7.80 -5.17
C ASP A 69 13.21 8.81 -4.27
N PRO A 70 13.60 8.97 -2.99
CA PRO A 70 12.92 9.90 -2.09
C PRO A 70 13.04 11.38 -2.47
N GLU A 71 14.03 11.74 -3.30
CA GLU A 71 14.21 13.11 -3.82
C GLU A 71 13.34 13.38 -5.06
N SER A 72 12.77 12.34 -5.67
CA SER A 72 11.94 12.46 -6.86
C SER A 72 10.57 13.08 -6.53
N PRO A 73 10.07 14.01 -7.37
CA PRO A 73 8.70 14.53 -7.23
C PRO A 73 7.62 13.45 -7.44
N SER A 74 7.98 12.30 -8.03
CA SER A 74 7.12 11.15 -8.21
C SER A 74 7.44 9.98 -7.28
N TYR A 75 8.17 10.21 -6.18
CA TYR A 75 8.43 9.17 -5.17
C TYR A 75 7.14 8.43 -4.75
N GLY A 76 7.16 7.11 -4.87
CA GLY A 76 6.03 6.25 -4.56
C GLY A 76 4.94 6.18 -5.65
N TYR A 77 5.26 6.56 -6.88
CA TYR A 77 4.40 6.36 -8.05
C TYR A 77 4.77 5.06 -8.78
N ILE A 78 3.77 4.35 -9.31
CA ILE A 78 4.03 3.41 -10.40
C ILE A 78 4.44 4.23 -11.62
N THR A 79 5.59 3.92 -12.23
CA THR A 79 6.09 4.67 -13.38
C THR A 79 5.56 4.08 -14.68
N THR A 80 5.99 2.88 -15.02
CA THR A 80 5.54 2.14 -16.20
C THR A 80 4.92 0.81 -15.79
N THR A 81 3.93 0.33 -16.54
CA THR A 81 3.31 -0.98 -16.31
C THR A 81 2.46 -1.38 -17.52
N PRO A 82 2.35 -2.67 -17.87
CA PRO A 82 1.37 -3.12 -18.85
C PRO A 82 -0.07 -3.08 -18.32
N LYS A 83 -0.30 -2.80 -17.03
CA LYS A 83 -1.64 -2.73 -16.43
C LYS A 83 -2.36 -1.45 -16.85
N PRO A 84 -3.47 -1.53 -17.61
CA PRO A 84 -4.16 -0.35 -18.12
C PRO A 84 -4.62 0.57 -16.97
N GLY A 85 -4.38 1.87 -17.12
CA GLY A 85 -4.80 2.88 -16.14
C GLY A 85 -3.92 3.00 -14.89
N TRP A 86 -2.91 2.13 -14.70
CA TRP A 86 -2.02 2.15 -13.53
C TRP A 86 -0.66 2.83 -13.78
N GLN A 87 -0.36 3.21 -15.02
CA GLN A 87 0.84 3.99 -15.35
C GLN A 87 0.77 5.37 -14.66
N HIS A 88 1.91 5.87 -14.20
CA HIS A 88 2.03 7.17 -13.52
C HIS A 88 1.05 7.38 -12.36
N THR A 89 0.69 6.31 -11.63
CA THR A 89 -0.27 6.37 -10.53
C THR A 89 0.42 6.62 -9.20
N ASN A 90 -0.01 7.66 -8.47
CA ASN A 90 0.42 7.92 -7.09
C ASN A 90 -0.19 6.87 -6.15
N VAL A 91 0.62 5.90 -5.70
CA VAL A 91 0.13 4.85 -4.79
C VAL A 91 0.52 5.13 -3.36
N LEU A 92 1.70 5.68 -3.08
CA LEU A 92 2.15 5.96 -1.72
C LEU A 92 1.42 7.15 -1.09
N GLY A 93 1.14 8.20 -1.86
CA GLY A 93 0.56 9.45 -1.37
C GLY A 93 -0.74 9.26 -0.57
N PRO A 94 -1.76 8.59 -1.14
CA PRO A 94 -3.00 8.30 -0.42
C PRO A 94 -2.80 7.43 0.83
N LEU A 95 -1.88 6.45 0.78
CA LEU A 95 -1.66 5.50 1.86
C LEU A 95 -0.98 6.13 3.08
N ARG A 96 0.09 6.92 2.86
CA ARG A 96 0.79 7.61 3.96
C ARG A 96 -0.04 8.76 4.55
N ALA A 97 -0.97 9.33 3.78
CA ALA A 97 -1.84 10.39 4.26
C ALA A 97 -2.89 9.92 5.28
N VAL A 98 -3.12 8.60 5.41
CA VAL A 98 -4.10 8.04 6.35
C VAL A 98 -3.73 8.30 7.80
N ARG A 99 -2.43 8.22 8.13
CA ARG A 99 -1.93 8.37 9.50
C ARG A 99 -0.47 8.80 9.47
N ASP A 100 -0.11 9.74 10.35
CA ASP A 100 1.26 10.20 10.53
C ASP A 100 2.08 9.17 11.33
N VAL A 101 2.67 8.21 10.60
CA VAL A 101 3.57 7.17 11.13
C VAL A 101 4.72 6.93 10.16
N PRO A 102 5.85 6.35 10.62
CA PRO A 102 6.92 5.91 9.74
C PRO A 102 6.43 4.92 8.69
N PHE A 103 6.99 5.02 7.47
CA PHE A 103 6.73 4.12 6.35
C PHE A 103 7.98 3.83 5.52
#